data_AF-A0A9D6RDH9-F1
#
_entry.id   AF-A0A9D6RDH9-F1
#
_cell.length_a   1.000
_cell.length_b   1.000
_cell.length_c   1.000
_cell.angle_alpha   90.00
_cell.angle_beta   90.00
_cell.angle_gamma   90.00
#
_symmetry.space_group_name_H-M   'P 1'
#
loop_
_entity.id
_entity.type
_entity.pdbx_description
1 polymer ?
#
loop_
_entity_poly.entity_id
_entity_poly.type
_entity_poly.pdbx_seq_one_letter_code
_entity_poly.pdbx_strand_id
1 'polypeptide(L)' 'MVTDGALHAEPGDNLTASFFLPGNGNVERQKIRLMRSAGHVGGFEYAMLFSELPGGNAKLLESYLAFYDKWSP' A
#
# COMPACT_ATOMS: atom_id res chain seq x y z
N MET A 1 14.78 -18.41 -21.53
CA MET A 1 13.59 -17.57 -21.34
C MET A 1 13.51 -17.24 -19.86
N VAL A 2 14.04 -16.08 -19.47
CA VAL A 2 13.82 -15.39 -18.20
C VAL A 2 13.87 -13.92 -18.61
N THR A 3 12.73 -13.24 -18.61
CA THR A 3 12.70 -11.80 -18.85
C THR A 3 13.05 -11.11 -17.53
N ASP A 4 14.23 -10.50 -17.51
CA ASP A 4 14.73 -9.65 -16.43
C ASP A 4 13.69 -8.58 -16.01
N GLY A 5 13.45 -8.46 -14.70
CA GLY A 5 13.40 -7.14 -14.09
C GLY A 5 12.08 -6.64 -13.47
N ALA A 6 10.97 -7.38 -13.49
CA ALA A 6 9.89 -7.06 -12.56
C ALA A 6 10.28 -7.64 -11.19
N LEU A 7 10.69 -6.78 -10.25
CA LEU A 7 10.92 -7.14 -8.85
C LEU A 7 9.66 -7.82 -8.31
N HIS A 8 9.63 -9.14 -8.35
CA HIS A 8 8.57 -9.95 -7.75
C HIS A 8 8.85 -9.97 -6.25
N ALA A 9 8.11 -9.15 -5.51
CA ALA A 9 8.14 -9.23 -4.06
C ALA A 9 7.33 -10.45 -3.59
N GLU A 10 7.86 -11.18 -2.63
CA GLU A 10 7.27 -12.39 -2.08
C GLU A 10 6.57 -12.12 -0.73
N PRO A 11 5.50 -12.85 -0.39
CA PRO A 11 4.88 -12.75 0.93
C PRO A 11 5.92 -12.95 2.03
N GLY A 12 5.99 -12.00 2.96
CA GLY A 12 7.00 -11.94 4.02
C GLY A 12 8.03 -10.84 3.81
N ASP A 13 8.22 -10.35 2.59
CA ASP A 13 9.18 -9.29 2.28
C ASP A 13 8.84 -7.98 2.99
N ASN A 14 9.88 -7.29 3.43
CA ASN A 14 9.77 -5.93 3.93
C ASN A 14 10.08 -4.95 2.79
N LEU A 15 9.10 -4.16 2.40
CA LEU A 15 9.20 -3.17 1.33
C LEU A 15 9.06 -1.75 1.90
N THR A 16 9.47 -0.75 1.12
CA THR A 16 9.12 0.64 1.39
C THR A 16 8.09 1.10 0.37
N ALA A 17 6.86 1.36 0.82
CA ALA A 17 5.81 1.91 -0.02
C ALA A 17 5.78 3.43 0.10
N SER A 18 5.57 4.10 -1.04
CA SER A 18 5.25 5.53 -1.07
C SER A 18 3.76 5.69 -1.36
N PHE A 19 3.04 6.46 -0.55
CA PHE A 19 1.63 6.74 -0.78
C PHE A 19 1.30 8.20 -0.49
N PHE A 20 0.24 8.69 -1.11
CA PHE A 20 -0.26 10.04 -0.91
C PHE A 20 -1.53 9.97 -0.07
N LEU A 21 -1.59 10.72 1.04
CA LEU A 21 -2.81 10.87 1.84
C LEU A 21 -3.48 12.20 1.47
N PRO A 22 -4.68 12.18 0.86
CA PRO A 22 -5.43 13.40 0.59
C PRO A 22 -5.75 14.12 1.90
N GLY A 23 -5.11 15.27 2.14
CA GLY A 23 -5.30 16.06 3.36
C GLY A 23 -4.00 16.60 3.98
N ASN A 24 -2.86 15.95 3.75
CA ASN A 24 -1.56 16.45 4.23
C ASN A 24 -0.68 17.06 3.12
N GLY A 25 -1.03 16.84 1.84
CA GLY A 25 -0.31 17.37 0.68
C GLY A 25 1.06 16.74 0.44
N ASN A 26 1.43 15.70 1.20
CA ASN A 26 2.76 15.10 1.19
C ASN A 26 2.72 13.65 0.72
N VAL A 27 3.81 13.20 0.08
CA VAL A 27 4.05 11.80 -0.21
C VAL A 27 4.74 11.16 1.00
N GLU A 28 4.07 10.21 1.62
CA GLU A 28 4.55 9.48 2.78
C GLU A 28 5.31 8.23 2.33
N ARG A 29 6.43 7.91 2.99
CA ARG A 29 7.18 6.67 2.78
C ARG A 29 7.11 5.81 4.03
N GLN A 30 6.62 4.58 3.90
CA GLN A 30 6.49 3.64 5.02
C GLN A 30 7.10 2.29 4.72
N LYS A 31 7.66 1.68 5.77
CA LYS A 31 7.96 0.26 5.76
C LYS A 31 6.67 -0.52 5.86
N ILE A 32 6.52 -1.48 4.97
CA ILE A 32 5.38 -2.39 4.91
C ILE A 32 5.89 -3.82 4.85
N ARG A 33 5.06 -4.75 5.33
CA ARG A 33 5.27 -6.17 5.12
C ARG A 33 4.30 -6.69 4.08
N LEU A 34 4.80 -7.39 3.08
CA LEU A 34 3.94 -8.02 2.09
C LEU A 34 3.27 -9.26 2.70
N MET A 35 1.94 -9.33 2.64
CA MET A 35 1.14 -10.42 3.22
C MET A 35 0.70 -11.43 2.15
N ARG A 36 0.40 -10.94 0.95
CA ARG A 36 -0.01 -11.77 -0.20
C ARG A 36 0.40 -11.07 -1.49
N SER A 37 0.80 -11.86 -2.48
CA SER A 37 0.91 -11.44 -3.88
C SER A 37 0.08 -12.39 -4.75
N ALA A 38 -0.61 -11.85 -5.75
CA ALA A 38 -1.37 -12.62 -6.72
C ALA A 38 -1.16 -12.03 -8.12
N GLY A 39 -0.50 -12.79 -8.99
CA GLY A 39 -0.39 -12.44 -10.40
C GLY A 39 -1.70 -12.69 -11.14
N HIS A 40 -2.08 -11.76 -12.01
CA HIS A 40 -3.22 -11.89 -12.89
C HIS A 40 -2.88 -11.36 -14.29
N VAL A 41 -3.75 -11.59 -15.27
CA VAL A 41 -3.53 -11.08 -16.62
C VAL A 41 -3.59 -9.55 -16.57
N GLY A 42 -2.43 -8.90 -16.76
CA GLY A 42 -2.30 -7.44 -16.76
C GLY A 42 -1.61 -6.84 -15.52
N GLY A 43 -1.24 -7.63 -14.51
CA GLY A 43 -0.52 -7.09 -13.35
C GLY A 43 -0.39 -8.02 -12.14
N PHE A 44 0.01 -7.42 -11.02
CA PHE A 44 0.11 -8.06 -9.72
C PHE A 44 -0.76 -7.33 -8.72
N GLU A 45 -1.53 -8.09 -7.95
CA GLU A 45 -2.24 -7.60 -6.78
C GLU A 45 -1.43 -7.94 -5.53
N TYR A 46 -1.31 -6.97 -4.62
CA TYR A 46 -0.53 -7.09 -3.39
C TYR A 46 -1.39 -6.72 -2.18
N ALA A 47 -1.40 -7.58 -1.16
CA ALA A 47 -1.92 -7.24 0.16
C ALA A 47 -0.75 -6.90 1.08
N MET A 48 -0.79 -5.73 1.71
CA MET A 48 0.34 -5.17 2.47
C MET A 48 -0.11 -4.83 3.89
N LEU A 49 0.78 -5.04 4.87
CA LEU A 49 0.58 -4.66 6.26
C LEU A 49 1.51 -3.48 6.60
N PHE A 50 0.92 -2.36 7.05
CA PHE A 50 1.67 -1.24 7.61
C PHE A 50 2.07 -1.57 9.05
N SER A 51 3.34 -1.47 9.39
CA SER A 51 3.81 -1.78 10.76
C SER A 51 3.32 -0.74 11.76
N GLU A 52 3.52 0.54 11.46
CA GLU A 52 3.02 1.69 12.23
C GLU A 52 2.90 2.90 11.29
N LEU A 53 1.80 3.63 11.37
CA LEU A 53 1.68 4.94 10.73
C LEU A 53 2.04 6.03 11.75
N PRO A 54 2.94 6.99 11.42
CA PRO A 54 3.29 8.10 12.31
C PRO A 54 2.04 8.79 12.84
N GLY A 55 2.04 9.06 14.15
CA GLY A 55 0.90 9.59 14.90
C GLY A 55 0.39 10.92 14.33
N GLY A 56 -0.61 10.82 13.45
CA GLY A 56 -1.19 11.91 12.66
C GLY A 56 -1.73 11.39 11.33
N ASN A 57 -0.93 10.58 10.65
CA ASN A 57 -1.28 9.99 9.36
C ASN A 57 -2.27 8.83 9.49
N ALA A 58 -2.23 8.06 10.60
CA ALA A 58 -3.23 7.03 10.90
C ALA A 58 -4.65 7.62 10.94
N LYS A 59 -4.85 8.71 11.71
CA LYS A 59 -6.16 9.38 11.84
C LYS A 59 -6.62 10.02 10.53
N LEU A 60 -5.70 10.57 9.73
CA LEU A 60 -6.01 11.11 8.40
C LEU A 60 -6.47 10.00 7.46
N LEU A 61 -5.77 8.86 7.45
CA LEU A 61 -6.15 7.69 6.66
C LEU A 61 -7.51 7.13 7.11
N GLU A 62 -7.73 6.98 8.42
CA GLU A 62 -9.02 6.56 8.98
C GLU A 62 -10.16 7.50 8.54
N SER A 63 -9.93 8.82 8.61
CA SER A 63 -10.91 9.82 8.17
C SER A 63 -11.20 9.74 6.67
N TYR A 64 -10.16 9.49 5.86
CA TYR A 64 -10.30 9.32 4.42
C TYR A 64 -11.08 8.05 4.05
N LEU A 65 -10.78 6.92 4.70
CA LEU A 65 -11.49 5.66 4.49
C LEU A 65 -12.96 5.77 4.90
N ALA A 66 -13.26 6.43 6.02
CA ALA A 66 -14.63 6.68 6.47
C ALA A 66 -15.41 7.61 5.52
N PHE A 67 -14.73 8.49 4.77
CA PHE A 67 -15.34 9.26 3.69
C PHE A 67 -15.63 8.37 2.48
N TYR A 68 -14.68 7.54 2.06
CA TYR A 68 -14.85 6.64 0.91
C TYR A 68 -15.98 5.63 1.08
N ASP A 69 -16.15 5.07 2.27
CA ASP A 69 -17.24 4.11 2.58
C ASP A 69 -18.64 4.72 2.37
N LYS A 70 -18.78 6.03 2.61
CA LYS A 70 -20.05 6.76 2.39
C LYS A 70 -20.33 7.09 0.92
N TRP A 71 -19.36 6.89 0.03
CA TRP A 71 -19.42 7.26 -1.39
C TRP A 71 -19.12 6.10 -2.34
N SER A 72 -18.91 4.87 -1.83
CA SER A 72 -18.91 3.66 -2.66
C SER A 72 -20.36 3.35 -3.07
N PRO A 73 -20.69 3.28 -4.38
CA PRO A 73 -22.01 2.88 -4.85
C PRO A 73 -22.39 1.45 -4.45
#